data_AF-A0A957U5T3-F1
#
_entry.id   AF-A0A957U5T3-F1
#
_cell.length_a   1.000
_cell.length_b   1.000
_cell.length_c   1.000
_cell.angle_alpha   90.00
_cell.angle_beta   90.00
_cell.angle_gamma   90.00
#
_symmetry.space_group_name_H-M   'P 1'
#
loop_
_entity.id
_entity.type
_entity.pdbx_description
1 polymer ?
#
loop_
_entity_poly.entity_id
_entity_poly.type
_entity_poly.pdbx_seq_one_letter_code
_entity_poly.pdbx_strand_id
1 'polypeptide(L)'
;MSQIEIAPSQNRIWLWEYLETELLKSNAFLLPLRLFIGLGWLRAGVEKLIDPLWWSGDKVTAFFEHQIAIDAVYFPFYDTLITQVFAPGALALSWIILIGELLVGMSILTGALTNLGLLAGIFMNLKFVLAGVVNPSAFYIVIQAVLLSANSGAVLGIDSVLARYSGSFLIAQPHSSARGNKPSRRRISLVGGILCALAALLAVPYIRDFGPHSVDDPAMLLFILLSLGAMLLGIHFVRMSARLDEVQG
;
A
#
# COMPACT_ATOMS: atom_id res chain seq x y z
N MET A 1 1.24 -17.78 57.92
CA MET A 1 0.76 -17.08 56.72
C MET A 1 1.20 -17.90 55.50
N SER A 2 0.35 -18.80 55.01
CA SER A 2 0.64 -19.57 53.80
C SER A 2 0.58 -18.65 52.59
N GLN A 3 1.71 -18.43 51.93
CA GLN A 3 1.78 -17.75 50.64
C GLN A 3 0.97 -18.58 49.65
N ILE A 4 -0.16 -18.05 49.19
CA ILE A 4 -0.92 -18.64 48.08
C ILE A 4 -0.08 -18.37 46.83
N GLU A 5 0.71 -19.36 46.42
CA GLU A 5 1.43 -19.33 45.16
C GLU A 5 0.40 -19.48 44.04
N ILE A 6 -0.08 -18.35 43.52
CA ILE A 6 -1.03 -18.31 42.41
C ILE A 6 -0.27 -18.78 41.17
N ALA A 7 -0.38 -20.06 40.84
CA ALA A 7 0.12 -20.61 39.59
C ALA A 7 -0.40 -19.75 38.41
N PRO A 8 0.45 -19.36 37.45
CA PRO A 8 0.01 -18.66 36.26
C PRO A 8 -1.18 -19.39 35.62
N SER A 9 -2.27 -18.68 35.32
CA SER A 9 -3.38 -19.29 34.58
C SER A 9 -2.86 -19.82 33.23
N GLN A 10 -3.31 -21.00 32.81
CA GLN A 10 -2.91 -21.64 31.55
C GLN A 10 -3.00 -20.68 30.34
N ASN A 11 -3.98 -19.78 30.35
CA ASN A 11 -4.19 -18.76 29.32
C ASN A 11 -3.03 -17.75 29.23
N ARG A 12 -2.39 -17.43 30.35
CA ARG A 12 -1.23 -16.54 30.39
C ARG A 12 -0.05 -17.19 29.68
N ILE A 13 0.21 -18.47 29.93
CA ILE A 13 1.33 -19.21 29.32
C ILE A 13 1.14 -19.31 27.79
N TRP A 14 -0.04 -19.71 27.33
CA TRP A 14 -0.36 -19.80 25.89
C TRP A 14 -0.18 -18.47 25.13
N LEU A 15 -0.65 -17.36 25.71
CA LEU A 15 -0.56 -16.06 25.03
C LEU A 15 0.89 -15.60 24.90
N TRP A 16 1.71 -15.80 25.93
CA TRP A 16 3.13 -15.45 25.88
C TRP A 16 3.88 -16.28 24.84
N GLU A 17 3.64 -17.60 24.77
CA GLU A 17 4.21 -18.46 23.73
C GLU A 17 3.79 -18.02 22.31
N TYR A 18 2.51 -17.67 22.13
CA TYR A 18 2.01 -17.16 20.85
C TYR A 18 2.68 -15.84 20.47
N LEU A 19 2.77 -14.87 21.39
CA LEU A 19 3.41 -13.59 21.13
C LEU A 19 4.89 -13.76 20.83
N GLU A 20 5.60 -14.60 21.57
CA GLU A 20 7.02 -14.88 21.34
C GLU A 20 7.24 -15.49 19.95
N THR A 21 6.47 -16.52 19.58
CA THR A 21 6.59 -17.15 18.26
C THR A 21 6.30 -16.19 17.10
N GLU A 22 5.33 -15.29 17.27
CA GLU A 22 5.02 -14.26 16.28
C GLU A 22 6.09 -13.16 16.19
N LEU A 23 6.60 -12.69 17.33
CA LEU A 23 7.61 -11.63 17.40
C LEU A 23 9.01 -12.09 16.97
N LEU A 24 9.29 -13.40 17.02
CA LEU A 24 10.54 -13.98 16.51
C LEU A 24 10.56 -14.15 14.99
N LYS A 25 9.44 -13.92 14.28
CA LYS A 25 9.43 -13.97 12.82
C LYS A 25 10.34 -12.90 12.23
N SER A 26 11.03 -13.23 11.14
CA SER A 26 12.04 -12.36 10.53
C SER A 26 11.50 -11.00 10.07
N ASN A 27 10.21 -10.86 9.81
CA ASN A 27 9.55 -9.62 9.40
C ASN A 27 8.78 -8.93 10.54
N ALA A 28 8.87 -9.41 11.79
CA ALA A 28 8.14 -8.82 12.92
C ALA A 28 8.57 -7.39 13.25
N PHE A 29 9.81 -7.02 12.92
CA PHE A 29 10.32 -5.66 13.06
C PHE A 29 9.55 -4.62 12.24
N LEU A 30 8.76 -5.04 11.24
CA LEU A 30 7.90 -4.16 10.44
C LEU A 30 6.52 -3.91 11.08
N LEU A 31 6.19 -4.58 12.18
CA LEU A 31 4.90 -4.42 12.84
C LEU A 31 4.65 -2.96 13.27
N PRO A 32 5.59 -2.23 13.92
CA PRO A 32 5.35 -0.82 14.27
C PRO A 32 5.03 0.05 13.04
N LEU A 33 5.72 -0.21 11.92
CA LEU A 33 5.50 0.50 10.67
C LEU A 33 4.12 0.18 10.06
N ARG A 34 3.66 -1.07 10.17
CA ARG A 34 2.30 -1.47 9.77
C ARG A 34 1.24 -0.76 10.61
N LEU A 35 1.41 -0.72 11.94
CA LEU A 35 0.50 -0.01 12.84
C LEU A 35 0.46 1.47 12.52
N PHE A 36 1.62 2.10 12.29
CA PHE A 36 1.73 3.50 11.93
C PHE A 36 0.92 3.84 10.66
N ILE A 37 1.09 3.07 9.57
CA ILE A 37 0.33 3.31 8.34
C ILE A 37 -1.16 3.01 8.52
N GLY A 38 -1.52 1.91 9.19
CA GLY A 38 -2.92 1.57 9.44
C GLY A 38 -3.65 2.67 10.23
N LEU A 39 -3.01 3.19 11.27
CA LEU A 39 -3.52 4.33 12.05
C LEU A 39 -3.58 5.62 11.22
N GLY A 40 -2.60 5.87 10.36
CA GLY A 40 -2.60 7.02 9.45
C GLY A 40 -3.84 7.06 8.54
N TRP A 41 -4.18 5.91 7.95
CA TRP A 41 -5.39 5.75 7.14
C TRP A 41 -6.68 5.86 7.95
N LEU A 42 -6.75 5.21 9.12
CA LEU A 42 -7.92 5.31 9.98
C LEU A 42 -8.18 6.75 10.43
N ARG A 43 -7.13 7.45 10.86
CA ARG A 43 -7.21 8.87 11.21
C ARG A 43 -7.74 9.69 10.03
N ALA A 44 -7.19 9.50 8.82
CA ALA A 44 -7.63 10.22 7.63
C ALA A 44 -9.10 9.96 7.28
N GLY A 45 -9.56 8.70 7.38
CA GLY A 45 -10.94 8.35 7.14
C GLY A 45 -11.88 8.87 8.22
N VAL A 46 -11.47 8.85 9.49
CA VAL A 46 -12.24 9.40 10.62
C VAL A 46 -12.38 10.92 10.52
N GLU A 47 -11.32 11.63 10.11
CA GLU A 47 -11.37 13.08 9.85
C GLU A 47 -12.44 13.43 8.80
N LYS A 48 -12.55 12.61 7.74
CA LYS A 48 -13.59 12.76 6.72
C LYS A 48 -14.97 12.35 7.22
N LEU A 49 -15.02 11.36 8.10
CA LEU A 49 -16.27 10.91 8.71
C LEU A 49 -16.88 11.98 9.61
N ILE A 50 -16.10 12.78 10.32
CA ILE A 50 -16.62 13.80 11.25
C ILE A 50 -16.80 15.18 10.62
N ASP A 51 -16.43 15.37 9.36
CA ASP A 51 -16.58 16.63 8.62
C ASP A 51 -17.77 16.53 7.64
N PRO A 52 -18.90 17.22 7.90
CA PRO A 52 -20.08 17.17 7.04
C PRO A 52 -19.84 17.61 5.60
N LEU A 53 -18.80 18.42 5.33
CA LEU A 53 -18.47 18.88 3.98
C LEU A 53 -17.89 17.76 3.09
N TRP A 54 -17.40 16.67 3.70
CA TRP A 54 -17.10 15.44 2.96
C TRP A 54 -18.40 14.73 2.56
N TRP A 55 -19.45 14.80 3.37
CA TRP A 55 -20.69 14.07 3.10
C TRP A 55 -21.51 14.70 1.98
N SER A 56 -21.40 16.03 1.79
CA SER A 56 -21.98 16.76 0.66
C SER A 56 -21.13 16.68 -0.62
N GLY A 57 -19.85 16.30 -0.50
CA GLY A 57 -18.89 16.30 -1.60
C GLY A 57 -18.19 17.64 -1.83
N ASP A 58 -18.53 18.69 -1.07
CA ASP A 58 -17.99 20.04 -1.23
C ASP A 58 -16.47 20.08 -1.09
N LYS A 59 -15.90 19.29 -0.18
CA LYS A 59 -14.44 19.18 -0.02
C LYS A 59 -13.75 18.65 -1.27
N VAL A 60 -14.36 17.68 -1.95
CA VAL A 60 -13.80 17.07 -3.16
C VAL A 60 -13.93 18.03 -4.34
N THR A 61 -15.08 18.71 -4.47
CA THR A 61 -15.27 19.76 -5.49
C THR A 61 -14.24 20.88 -5.32
N ALA A 62 -14.16 21.47 -4.12
CA ALA A 62 -13.23 22.56 -3.83
C ALA A 62 -11.76 22.14 -4.00
N PHE A 63 -11.43 20.89 -3.68
CA PHE A 63 -10.10 20.34 -3.91
C PHE A 63 -9.76 20.35 -5.41
N PHE A 64 -10.61 19.80 -6.28
CA PHE A 64 -10.32 19.76 -7.71
C PHE A 64 -10.27 21.16 -8.34
N GLU A 65 -11.19 22.05 -7.97
CA GLU A 65 -11.18 23.44 -8.42
C GLU A 65 -9.85 24.13 -8.06
N HIS A 66 -9.38 23.93 -6.82
CA HIS A 66 -8.10 24.46 -6.38
C HIS A 66 -6.93 23.91 -7.18
N GLN A 67 -6.83 22.58 -7.34
CA GLN A 67 -5.71 21.95 -8.03
C GLN A 67 -5.62 22.33 -9.51
N ILE A 68 -6.76 22.51 -10.17
CA ILE A 68 -6.82 23.03 -11.54
C ILE A 68 -6.39 24.51 -11.58
N ALA A 69 -6.88 25.33 -10.65
CA ALA A 69 -6.57 26.76 -10.61
C ALA A 69 -5.08 27.06 -10.39
N ILE A 70 -4.37 26.20 -9.66
CA ILE A 70 -2.92 26.33 -9.44
C ILE A 70 -2.08 25.54 -10.45
N ASP A 71 -2.70 24.94 -11.48
CA ASP A 71 -2.03 24.10 -12.49
C ASP A 71 -1.18 22.98 -11.88
N ALA A 72 -1.69 22.33 -10.83
CA ALA A 72 -1.04 21.21 -10.14
C ALA A 72 -1.33 19.84 -10.77
N VAL A 73 -2.31 19.76 -11.70
CA VAL A 73 -2.66 18.51 -12.40
C VAL A 73 -1.86 18.41 -13.70
N TYR A 74 -0.71 17.72 -13.63
CA TYR A 74 0.26 17.77 -14.74
C TYR A 74 -0.11 16.91 -15.95
N PHE A 75 -0.94 15.89 -15.75
CA PHE A 75 -1.26 14.91 -16.78
C PHE A 75 -2.61 15.22 -17.46
N PRO A 76 -2.64 15.52 -18.77
CA PRO A 76 -3.88 15.93 -19.47
C PRO A 76 -5.01 14.89 -19.41
N PHE A 77 -4.66 13.60 -19.44
CA PHE A 77 -5.67 12.54 -19.32
C PHE A 77 -6.34 12.55 -17.94
N TYR A 78 -5.62 12.98 -16.91
CA TYR A 78 -6.11 13.01 -15.54
C TYR A 78 -6.92 14.28 -15.28
N ASP A 79 -6.51 15.41 -15.86
CA ASP A 79 -7.33 16.63 -15.91
C ASP A 79 -8.68 16.37 -16.61
N THR A 80 -8.66 15.66 -17.74
CA THR A 80 -9.90 15.23 -18.43
C THR A 80 -10.75 14.33 -17.52
N LEU A 81 -10.13 13.38 -16.80
CA LEU A 81 -10.85 12.50 -15.89
C LEU A 81 -11.47 13.27 -14.71
N ILE A 82 -10.76 14.26 -14.18
CA ILE A 82 -11.26 15.13 -13.12
C ILE A 82 -12.47 15.91 -13.62
N THR A 83 -12.32 16.64 -14.73
CA THR A 83 -13.35 17.54 -15.26
C THR A 83 -14.59 16.81 -15.76
N GLN A 84 -14.44 15.62 -16.37
CA GLN A 84 -15.55 14.89 -16.99
C GLN A 84 -16.21 13.88 -16.07
N VAL A 85 -15.51 13.37 -15.05
CA VAL A 85 -16.01 12.26 -14.22
C VAL A 85 -15.99 12.60 -12.74
N PHE A 86 -14.84 13.02 -12.20
CA PHE A 86 -14.69 13.16 -10.75
C PHE A 86 -15.39 14.38 -10.18
N ALA A 87 -15.26 15.55 -10.81
CA ALA A 87 -15.92 16.77 -10.37
C ALA A 87 -17.45 16.68 -10.52
N PRO A 88 -18.02 16.20 -11.65
CA PRO A 88 -19.46 15.96 -11.74
C PRO A 88 -19.98 14.91 -10.75
N GLY A 89 -19.14 13.92 -10.40
CA GLY A 89 -19.45 12.84 -9.47
C GLY A 89 -18.92 13.05 -8.04
N ALA A 90 -18.60 14.29 -7.65
CA ALA A 90 -17.83 14.57 -6.43
C ALA A 90 -18.43 13.99 -5.15
N LEU A 91 -19.76 14.02 -5.01
CA LEU A 91 -20.46 13.42 -3.87
C LEU A 91 -20.19 11.92 -3.75
N ALA A 92 -20.38 11.17 -4.85
CA ALA A 92 -20.15 9.73 -4.86
C ALA A 92 -18.68 9.40 -4.62
N LEU A 93 -17.78 10.15 -5.26
CA LEU A 93 -16.34 10.00 -5.07
C LEU A 93 -15.92 10.27 -3.62
N SER A 94 -16.51 11.27 -2.98
CA SER A 94 -16.25 11.60 -1.58
C SER A 94 -16.55 10.43 -0.64
N TRP A 95 -17.72 9.80 -0.81
CA TRP A 95 -18.09 8.60 -0.04
C TRP A 95 -17.18 7.41 -0.34
N ILE A 96 -16.81 7.20 -1.62
CA ILE A 96 -15.87 6.14 -2.01
C ILE A 96 -14.51 6.35 -1.32
N ILE A 97 -14.00 7.58 -1.30
CA ILE A 97 -12.74 7.92 -0.64
C ILE A 97 -12.86 7.65 0.86
N LEU A 98 -13.87 8.24 1.52
CA LEU A 98 -14.08 8.12 2.96
C LEU A 98 -14.16 6.64 3.41
N ILE A 99 -15.03 5.85 2.76
CA ILE A 99 -15.20 4.42 3.09
C ILE A 99 -13.92 3.65 2.76
N GLY A 100 -13.30 3.95 1.62
CA GLY A 100 -12.04 3.34 1.20
C GLY A 100 -10.93 3.52 2.23
N GLU A 101 -10.74 4.73 2.74
CA GLU A 101 -9.72 5.03 3.75
C GLU A 101 -9.93 4.27 5.06
N LEU A 102 -11.19 4.17 5.52
CA LEU A 102 -11.53 3.39 6.71
C LEU A 102 -11.25 1.89 6.51
N LEU A 103 -11.64 1.33 5.36
CA LEU A 103 -11.40 -0.09 5.04
C LEU A 103 -9.91 -0.40 4.87
N VAL A 104 -9.15 0.49 4.22
CA VAL A 104 -7.69 0.37 4.08
C VAL A 104 -7.03 0.42 5.46
N GLY A 105 -7.40 1.38 6.30
CA GLY A 105 -6.86 1.51 7.64
C GLY A 105 -7.16 0.28 8.51
N MET A 106 -8.41 -0.19 8.50
CA MET A 106 -8.83 -1.38 9.26
C MET A 106 -8.11 -2.65 8.80
N SER A 107 -8.01 -2.88 7.49
CA SER A 107 -7.36 -4.08 6.93
C SER A 107 -5.86 -4.15 7.25
N ILE A 108 -5.16 -3.00 7.18
CA ILE A 108 -3.74 -2.91 7.54
C ILE A 108 -3.53 -3.06 9.04
N LEU A 109 -4.36 -2.38 9.86
CA LEU A 109 -4.18 -2.35 11.32
C LEU A 109 -4.45 -3.73 11.94
N THR A 110 -5.61 -4.31 11.63
CA THR A 110 -6.03 -5.62 12.17
C THR A 110 -5.23 -6.77 11.57
N GLY A 111 -4.54 -6.53 10.45
CA GLY A 111 -3.85 -7.57 9.73
C GLY A 111 -4.81 -8.48 8.96
N ALA A 112 -5.97 -7.99 8.50
CA ALA A 112 -6.99 -8.77 7.80
C ALA A 112 -7.16 -8.27 6.35
N LEU A 113 -6.91 -9.12 5.36
CA LEU A 113 -6.77 -8.72 3.95
C LEU A 113 -5.69 -7.62 3.79
N THR A 114 -4.57 -7.74 4.51
CA THR A 114 -3.56 -6.67 4.59
C THR A 114 -2.98 -6.33 3.23
N ASN A 115 -2.69 -7.33 2.40
CA ASN A 115 -2.13 -7.08 1.08
C ASN A 115 -3.13 -6.32 0.18
N LEU A 116 -4.43 -6.61 0.28
CA LEU A 116 -5.47 -5.82 -0.40
C LEU A 116 -5.51 -4.38 0.11
N GLY A 117 -5.48 -4.19 1.43
CA GLY A 117 -5.43 -2.86 2.05
C GLY A 117 -4.23 -2.03 1.57
N LEU A 118 -3.04 -2.63 1.58
CA LEU A 118 -1.80 -2.00 1.10
C LEU A 118 -1.88 -1.64 -0.39
N LEU A 119 -2.42 -2.54 -1.23
CA LEU A 119 -2.59 -2.26 -2.67
C LEU A 119 -3.59 -1.13 -2.92
N ALA A 120 -4.74 -1.15 -2.23
CA ALA A 120 -5.75 -0.11 -2.33
C ALA A 120 -5.20 1.24 -1.85
N GLY A 121 -4.43 1.25 -0.75
CA GLY A 121 -3.79 2.46 -0.26
C GLY A 121 -2.69 2.99 -1.17
N ILE A 122 -1.89 2.13 -1.81
CA ILE A 122 -0.94 2.54 -2.87
C ILE A 122 -1.72 3.15 -4.05
N PHE A 123 -2.79 2.51 -4.48
CA PHE A 123 -3.62 3.00 -5.58
C PHE A 123 -4.23 4.37 -5.28
N MET A 124 -4.79 4.59 -4.09
CA MET A 124 -5.34 5.89 -3.70
C MET A 124 -4.27 6.98 -3.65
N ASN A 125 -3.10 6.69 -3.07
CA ASN A 125 -2.01 7.67 -3.06
C ASN A 125 -1.47 7.98 -4.46
N LEU A 126 -1.45 7.00 -5.36
CA LEU A 126 -1.12 7.25 -6.76
C LEU A 126 -2.13 8.20 -7.41
N LYS A 127 -3.42 8.06 -7.09
CA LYS A 127 -4.47 8.99 -7.55
C LYS A 127 -4.32 10.40 -6.95
N PHE A 128 -3.88 10.52 -5.71
CA PHE A 128 -3.60 11.81 -5.08
C PHE A 128 -2.39 12.50 -5.73
N VAL A 129 -1.32 11.74 -6.01
CA VAL A 129 -0.15 12.26 -6.77
C VAL A 129 -0.58 12.75 -8.14
N LEU A 130 -1.37 11.97 -8.88
CA LEU A 130 -1.91 12.40 -10.18
C LEU A 130 -2.80 13.65 -10.08
N ALA A 131 -3.42 13.89 -8.93
CA ALA A 131 -4.20 15.09 -8.62
C ALA A 131 -3.35 16.25 -8.06
N GLY A 132 -2.02 16.15 -8.08
CA GLY A 132 -1.11 17.22 -7.64
C GLY A 132 -0.74 17.18 -6.16
N VAL A 133 -1.06 16.11 -5.41
CA VAL A 133 -0.72 15.98 -3.98
C VAL A 133 0.38 14.94 -3.79
N VAL A 134 1.61 15.42 -3.63
CA VAL A 134 2.79 14.54 -3.45
C VAL A 134 3.01 14.15 -1.99
N ASN A 135 2.88 15.09 -1.06
CA ASN A 135 3.09 14.83 0.37
C ASN A 135 1.73 14.72 1.10
N PRO A 136 1.50 13.68 1.93
CA PRO A 136 2.39 12.59 2.34
C PRO A 136 2.36 11.35 1.43
N SER A 137 1.74 11.43 0.24
CA SER A 137 1.50 10.28 -0.63
C SER A 137 2.74 9.51 -1.05
N ALA A 138 3.84 10.19 -1.37
CA ALA A 138 5.15 9.59 -1.66
C ALA A 138 5.58 8.62 -0.55
N PHE A 139 5.55 9.11 0.69
CA PHE A 139 5.95 8.36 1.87
C PHE A 139 5.05 7.15 2.12
N TYR A 140 3.74 7.32 1.96
CA TYR A 140 2.77 6.24 2.16
C TYR A 140 2.92 5.15 1.10
N ILE A 141 3.20 5.50 -0.16
CA ILE A 141 3.42 4.51 -1.22
C ILE A 141 4.65 3.65 -0.90
N VAL A 142 5.77 4.28 -0.53
CA VAL A 142 7.02 3.55 -0.24
C VAL A 142 6.84 2.60 0.94
N ILE A 143 6.25 3.06 2.05
CA ILE A 143 6.04 2.19 3.20
C ILE A 143 5.11 1.03 2.85
N GLN A 144 3.99 1.31 2.18
CA GLN A 144 3.04 0.25 1.84
C GLN A 144 3.64 -0.77 0.88
N ALA A 145 4.48 -0.34 -0.06
CA ALA A 145 5.21 -1.25 -0.95
C ALA A 145 6.18 -2.16 -0.18
N VAL A 146 6.91 -1.61 0.80
CA VAL A 146 7.79 -2.39 1.68
C VAL A 146 6.98 -3.42 2.49
N LEU A 147 5.91 -2.98 3.16
CA LEU A 147 5.02 -3.86 3.93
C LEU A 147 4.41 -4.99 3.07
N LEU A 148 4.01 -4.65 1.83
CA LEU A 148 3.45 -5.61 0.88
C LEU A 148 4.49 -6.65 0.46
N SER A 149 5.70 -6.22 0.14
CA SER A 149 6.81 -7.12 -0.23
C SER A 149 7.19 -8.09 0.90
N ALA A 150 7.07 -7.63 2.15
CA ALA A 150 7.42 -8.40 3.34
C ALA A 150 6.26 -9.24 3.90
N ASN A 151 5.05 -9.18 3.29
CA ASN A 151 3.84 -9.82 3.79
C ASN A 151 3.60 -9.52 5.29
N SER A 152 3.68 -8.23 5.65
CA SER A 152 3.64 -7.80 7.06
C SER A 152 2.35 -8.20 7.80
N GLY A 153 1.25 -8.45 7.09
CA GLY A 153 -0.01 -8.92 7.68
C GLY A 153 0.08 -10.30 8.35
N ALA A 154 1.11 -11.09 8.01
CA ALA A 154 1.25 -12.44 8.52
C ALA A 154 1.89 -12.54 9.92
N VAL A 155 2.33 -11.41 10.49
CA VAL A 155 2.81 -11.28 11.87
C VAL A 155 1.75 -10.60 12.72
N LEU A 156 1.27 -11.23 13.78
CA LEU A 156 0.24 -10.65 14.67
C LEU A 156 -0.94 -10.02 13.91
N GLY A 157 -1.41 -10.71 12.86
CA GLY A 157 -2.52 -10.28 12.03
C GLY A 157 -3.46 -11.43 11.75
N ILE A 158 -4.73 -11.12 11.48
CA ILE A 158 -5.77 -12.13 11.18
C ILE A 158 -5.43 -12.95 9.92
N ASP A 159 -4.62 -12.39 9.02
CA ASP A 159 -4.10 -13.02 7.83
C ASP A 159 -3.30 -14.30 8.13
N SER A 160 -2.65 -14.41 9.30
CA SER A 160 -1.95 -15.64 9.70
C SER A 160 -2.92 -16.83 9.86
N VAL A 161 -4.17 -16.54 10.25
CA VAL A 161 -5.25 -17.52 10.37
C VAL A 161 -5.94 -17.72 9.03
N LEU A 162 -6.28 -16.63 8.32
CA LEU A 162 -6.95 -16.70 7.01
C LEU A 162 -6.11 -17.43 5.96
N ALA A 163 -4.78 -17.30 6.02
CA ALA A 163 -3.85 -18.00 5.14
C ALA A 163 -3.95 -19.53 5.23
N ARG A 164 -4.48 -20.08 6.34
CA ARG A 164 -4.74 -21.53 6.49
C ARG A 164 -5.88 -22.00 5.58
N TYR A 165 -6.82 -21.11 5.27
CA TYR A 165 -8.01 -21.40 4.47
C TYR A 165 -7.90 -20.91 3.01
N SER A 166 -7.10 -19.87 2.76
CA SER A 166 -6.97 -19.26 1.44
C SER A 166 -5.51 -18.94 1.08
N GLY A 167 -5.09 -19.41 -0.11
CA GLY A 167 -3.79 -19.10 -0.71
C GLY A 167 -3.78 -17.82 -1.54
N SER A 168 -4.78 -16.93 -1.37
CA SER A 168 -4.88 -15.70 -2.16
C SER A 168 -3.72 -14.75 -1.88
N PHE A 169 -3.27 -14.04 -2.93
CA PHE A 169 -2.27 -12.96 -2.81
C PHE A 169 -2.79 -11.77 -1.99
N LEU A 170 -4.11 -11.61 -1.89
CA LEU A 170 -4.77 -10.53 -1.15
C LEU A 170 -4.63 -10.69 0.37
N ILE A 171 -4.23 -11.88 0.84
CA ILE A 171 -3.99 -12.21 2.24
C ILE A 171 -2.48 -12.39 2.43
N ALA A 172 -1.92 -11.80 3.48
CA ALA A 172 -0.51 -11.95 3.81
C ALA A 172 -0.21 -13.39 4.27
N GLN A 173 0.82 -14.01 3.69
CA GLN A 173 1.13 -15.42 3.91
C GLN A 173 2.30 -15.59 4.92
N PRO A 174 2.15 -16.39 6.01
CA PRO A 174 3.14 -16.51 7.09
C PRO A 174 4.41 -17.29 6.74
N HIS A 175 4.39 -18.06 5.66
CA HIS A 175 5.59 -18.62 5.07
C HIS A 175 5.63 -18.19 3.61
N SER A 176 6.54 -17.27 3.29
CA SER A 176 7.12 -17.23 1.95
C SER A 176 8.06 -18.44 1.79
N SER A 177 7.59 -19.66 2.10
CA SER A 177 8.27 -20.84 1.59
C SER A 177 8.16 -20.74 0.08
N ALA A 178 9.24 -21.11 -0.60
CA ALA A 178 9.38 -21.13 -2.04
C ALA A 178 8.26 -21.97 -2.68
N ARG A 179 7.04 -21.41 -2.77
CA ARG A 179 5.85 -22.10 -3.24
C ARG A 179 5.83 -22.03 -4.76
N GLY A 180 6.72 -22.82 -5.33
CA GLY A 180 6.85 -23.11 -6.75
C GLY A 180 7.30 -21.89 -7.57
N ASN A 181 8.38 -22.08 -8.31
CA ASN A 181 8.76 -21.20 -9.40
C ASN A 181 7.73 -21.37 -10.55
N LYS A 182 6.47 -20.99 -10.30
CA LYS A 182 5.42 -21.07 -11.31
C LYS A 182 5.84 -20.13 -12.43
N PRO A 183 5.94 -20.58 -13.69
CA PRO A 183 6.36 -19.73 -14.80
C PRO A 183 5.48 -18.48 -14.95
N SER A 184 4.25 -18.50 -14.42
CA SER A 184 3.37 -17.34 -14.30
C SER A 184 3.95 -16.21 -13.45
N ARG A 185 4.59 -16.49 -12.30
CA ARG A 185 5.15 -15.45 -11.41
C ARG A 185 6.34 -14.73 -12.05
N ARG A 186 7.21 -15.49 -12.73
CA ARG A 186 8.33 -14.93 -13.51
C ARG A 186 7.82 -13.99 -14.60
N ARG A 187 6.81 -14.42 -15.36
CA ARG A 187 6.16 -13.60 -16.40
C ARG A 187 5.52 -12.35 -15.81
N ILE A 188 4.84 -12.46 -14.66
CA ILE A 188 4.25 -11.31 -13.98
C ILE A 188 5.32 -10.29 -13.59
N SER A 189 6.45 -10.72 -13.02
CA SER A 189 7.54 -9.80 -12.65
C SER A 189 8.18 -9.14 -13.86
N LEU A 190 8.40 -9.88 -14.95
CA LEU A 190 8.93 -9.31 -16.19
C LEU A 190 7.99 -8.28 -16.79
N VAL A 191 6.72 -8.66 -16.99
CA VAL A 191 5.70 -7.78 -17.57
C VAL A 191 5.47 -6.56 -16.68
N GLY A 192 5.34 -6.76 -15.36
CA GLY A 192 5.21 -5.66 -14.41
C GLY A 192 6.41 -4.72 -14.44
N GLY A 193 7.64 -5.25 -14.49
CA GLY A 193 8.85 -4.44 -14.58
C GLY A 193 8.90 -3.60 -15.86
N ILE A 194 8.54 -4.20 -17.01
CA ILE A 194 8.44 -3.48 -18.29
C ILE A 194 7.37 -2.40 -18.23
N LEU A 195 6.19 -2.71 -17.71
CA LEU A 195 5.09 -1.74 -17.58
C LEU A 195 5.49 -0.57 -16.68
N CYS A 196 6.15 -0.83 -15.54
CA CYS A 196 6.69 0.23 -14.69
C CYS A 196 7.73 1.09 -15.42
N ALA A 197 8.66 0.47 -16.16
CA ALA A 197 9.67 1.22 -16.92
C ALA A 197 9.03 2.09 -18.02
N LEU A 198 8.07 1.55 -18.76
CA LEU A 198 7.34 2.31 -19.78
C LEU A 198 6.54 3.46 -19.16
N ALA A 199 5.84 3.22 -18.06
CA ALA A 199 5.10 4.25 -17.36
C ALA A 199 6.03 5.35 -16.79
N ALA A 200 7.22 4.99 -16.32
CA ALA A 200 8.23 5.96 -15.91
C ALA A 200 8.64 6.86 -17.10
N LEU A 201 8.93 6.27 -18.25
CA LEU A 201 9.28 7.02 -19.47
C LEU A 201 8.14 7.94 -19.93
N LEU A 202 6.89 7.49 -19.81
CA LEU A 202 5.71 8.31 -20.12
C LEU A 202 5.51 9.49 -19.16
N ALA A 203 6.08 9.45 -17.95
CA ALA A 203 6.03 10.56 -17.01
C ALA A 203 7.04 11.67 -17.34
N VAL A 204 8.15 11.35 -18.02
CA VAL A 204 9.26 12.29 -18.29
C VAL A 204 8.82 13.60 -18.95
N PRO A 205 7.96 13.61 -19.99
CA PRO A 205 7.54 14.87 -20.63
C PRO A 205 6.72 15.80 -19.72
N TYR A 206 6.21 15.28 -18.60
CA TYR A 206 5.37 16.03 -17.66
C TYR A 206 6.14 16.54 -16.45
N ILE A 207 7.45 16.23 -16.34
CA ILE A 207 8.31 16.75 -15.29
C ILE A 207 8.54 18.24 -15.52
N ARG A 208 8.21 19.06 -14.52
CA ARG A 208 8.32 20.51 -14.58
C ARG A 208 9.49 21.04 -13.72
N ASP A 209 9.85 20.35 -12.64
CA ASP A 209 10.98 20.72 -11.77
C ASP A 209 12.07 19.64 -11.71
N PHE A 210 13.31 20.04 -11.99
CA PHE A 210 14.54 19.23 -11.87
C PHE A 210 15.48 19.76 -10.77
N GLY A 211 15.06 20.79 -10.04
CA GLY A 211 15.82 21.43 -8.97
C GLY A 211 15.67 20.71 -7.62
N PRO A 212 16.10 21.35 -6.51
CA PRO A 212 16.04 20.76 -5.17
C PRO A 212 14.64 20.40 -4.67
N HIS A 213 13.60 21.01 -5.25
CA HIS A 213 12.19 20.78 -4.91
C HIS A 213 11.51 19.78 -5.85
N SER A 214 12.27 19.11 -6.73
CA SER A 214 11.72 18.12 -7.66
C SER A 214 11.00 16.95 -6.96
N VAL A 215 11.23 16.75 -5.66
CA VAL A 215 10.51 15.76 -4.86
C VAL A 215 9.04 16.09 -4.66
N ASP A 216 8.65 17.36 -4.83
CA ASP A 216 7.27 17.84 -4.74
C ASP A 216 6.58 17.86 -6.12
N ASP A 217 7.32 17.61 -7.20
CA ASP A 217 6.78 17.47 -8.57
C ASP A 217 6.11 16.09 -8.74
N PRO A 218 4.79 16.04 -9.06
CA PRO A 218 4.08 14.78 -9.23
C PRO A 218 4.66 13.86 -10.30
N ALA A 219 5.09 14.40 -11.44
CA ALA A 219 5.63 13.61 -12.53
C ALA A 219 7.03 13.09 -12.22
N MET A 220 7.87 13.88 -11.56
CA MET A 220 9.18 13.44 -11.06
C MET A 220 9.02 12.32 -10.03
N LEU A 221 8.10 12.47 -9.08
CA LEU A 221 7.84 11.43 -8.09
C LEU A 221 7.40 10.13 -8.77
N LEU A 222 6.47 10.19 -9.73
CA LEU A 222 6.04 9.01 -10.48
C LEU A 222 7.19 8.37 -11.24
N PHE A 223 8.00 9.16 -11.92
CA PHE A 223 9.20 8.68 -12.61
C PHE A 223 10.12 7.91 -11.66
N ILE A 224 10.41 8.46 -10.47
CA ILE A 224 11.27 7.83 -9.46
C ILE A 224 10.64 6.52 -8.95
N LEU A 225 9.39 6.57 -8.48
CA LEU A 225 8.71 5.40 -7.89
C LEU A 225 8.54 4.26 -8.89
N LEU A 226 8.20 4.59 -10.15
CA LEU A 226 8.05 3.60 -11.22
C LEU A 226 9.40 3.02 -11.65
N SER A 227 10.46 3.83 -11.68
CA SER A 227 11.82 3.34 -11.94
C SER A 227 12.31 2.40 -10.85
N LEU A 228 12.07 2.73 -9.58
CA LEU A 228 12.36 1.84 -8.45
C LEU A 228 11.54 0.55 -8.53
N GLY A 229 10.24 0.64 -8.85
CA GLY A 229 9.38 -0.52 -9.07
C GLY A 229 9.87 -1.42 -10.19
N ALA A 230 10.28 -0.85 -11.32
CA ALA A 230 10.86 -1.57 -12.45
C ALA A 230 12.14 -2.31 -12.03
N MET A 231 13.03 -1.63 -11.29
CA MET A 231 14.28 -2.23 -10.80
C MET A 231 14.02 -3.38 -9.83
N LEU A 232 13.11 -3.22 -8.87
CA LEU A 232 12.75 -4.28 -7.91
C LEU A 232 12.16 -5.51 -8.60
N LEU A 233 11.27 -5.31 -9.56
CA LEU A 233 10.67 -6.40 -10.34
C LEU A 233 11.68 -7.07 -11.27
N GLY A 234 12.63 -6.31 -11.81
CA GLY A 234 13.77 -6.84 -12.57
C GLY A 234 14.67 -7.73 -11.73
N ILE A 235 15.07 -7.28 -10.52
CA ILE A 235 15.84 -8.10 -9.57
C ILE A 235 15.09 -9.38 -9.23
N HIS A 236 13.78 -9.28 -8.97
CA HIS A 236 12.94 -10.42 -8.66
C HIS A 236 12.87 -11.42 -9.84
N PHE A 237 12.75 -10.92 -11.07
CA PHE A 237 12.78 -11.73 -12.28
C PHE A 237 14.12 -12.49 -12.45
N VAL A 238 15.25 -11.80 -12.26
CA VAL A 238 16.58 -12.43 -12.36
C VAL A 238 16.75 -13.53 -11.30
N ARG A 239 16.37 -13.24 -10.04
CA ARG A 239 16.42 -14.22 -8.94
C ARG A 239 15.55 -15.44 -9.21
N MET A 240 14.38 -15.26 -9.82
CA MET A 240 13.51 -16.38 -10.20
C MET A 240 14.09 -17.20 -11.35
N SER A 241 14.78 -16.55 -12.30
CA SER A 241 15.37 -17.22 -13.46
C SER A 241 16.54 -18.10 -13.03
N ALA A 242 17.46 -17.60 -12.22
CA ALA A 242 18.59 -18.38 -11.70
C ALA A 242 18.15 -19.66 -10.94
N ARG A 243 17.07 -19.57 -10.15
CA ARG A 243 16.50 -20.73 -9.42
C ARG A 243 15.85 -21.78 -10.32
N LEU A 244 15.49 -21.46 -11.57
CA LEU A 244 14.98 -22.47 -12.51
C LEU A 244 16.14 -23.25 -13.11
N ASP A 245 17.21 -22.56 -13.45
CA ASP A 245 18.39 -23.15 -14.08
C ASP A 245 19.04 -24.15 -13.10
N GLU A 246 19.12 -23.84 -11.80
CA GLU A 246 19.57 -24.75 -10.74
C GLU A 246 18.70 -26.01 -10.56
N VAL A 247 17.41 -25.97 -10.93
CA VAL A 247 16.49 -27.11 -10.77
C VAL A 247 16.48 -28.00 -12.03
N GLN A 248 16.90 -27.46 -13.18
CA GLN A 248 16.89 -28.15 -14.47
C GLN A 248 18.25 -28.71 -14.89
N GLY A 249 19.36 -28.21 -14.34
CA GLY A 249 20.73 -28.73 -14.54
C GLY A 249 21.11 -29.78 -13.50
#